data_AF-V4LE10-F1
#
_entry.id   AF-V4LE10-F1
#
_cell.length_a   1.000
_cell.length_b   1.000
_cell.length_c   1.000
_cell.angle_alpha   90.00
_cell.angle_beta   90.00
_cell.angle_gamma   90.00
#
_symmetry.space_group_name_H-M   'P 1'
#
loop_
_entity.id
_entity.type
_entity.pdbx_description
1 polymer ?
#
loop_
_entity_poly.entity_id
_entity_poly.type
_entity_poly.pdbx_seq_one_letter_code
_entity_poly.pdbx_strand_id
1 'polypeptide(L)'
;MPSDMIVLARVFDLLQWLLPKGERFPRAYRHTVTKRLMDAALDLQDGLFLAQTRSQAARLAALNDCDAALSRLRLYLRLAHHWRWLSDAQYEHVTRMDVEIGRLLGAWIKRCRQDLKPG
;
A
#
# COMPACT_ATOMS: atom_id res chain seq x y z
N MET A 1 -7.09 -17.39 3.55
CA MET A 1 -6.90 -17.56 5.01
C MET A 1 -7.20 -16.24 5.72
N PRO A 2 -7.41 -16.19 7.05
CA PRO A 2 -7.85 -14.97 7.74
C PRO A 2 -6.92 -13.77 7.53
N SER A 3 -5.60 -13.99 7.49
CA SER A 3 -4.60 -12.92 7.32
C SER A 3 -4.68 -12.20 5.98
N ASP A 4 -5.02 -12.94 4.92
CA ASP A 4 -5.07 -12.42 3.55
C ASP A 4 -6.27 -11.47 3.41
N MET A 5 -7.40 -11.80 4.06
CA MET A 5 -8.57 -10.90 4.13
C MET A 5 -8.31 -9.68 5.01
N ILE A 6 -7.49 -9.82 6.07
CA ILE A 6 -7.15 -8.70 6.95
C ILE A 6 -6.32 -7.63 6.22
N VAL A 7 -5.33 -8.00 5.39
CA VAL A 7 -4.53 -6.99 4.68
C VAL A 7 -5.37 -6.17 3.70
N LEU A 8 -6.35 -6.78 3.02
CA LEU A 8 -7.29 -6.06 2.17
C LEU A 8 -8.15 -5.07 2.94
N ALA A 9 -8.66 -5.46 4.11
CA ALA A 9 -9.42 -4.56 4.97
C ALA A 9 -8.55 -3.38 5.42
N ARG A 10 -7.29 -3.62 5.80
CA ARG A 10 -6.37 -2.55 6.19
C ARG A 10 -6.02 -1.59 5.05
N VAL A 11 -5.85 -2.10 3.83
CA VAL A 11 -5.63 -1.24 2.65
C VAL A 11 -6.91 -0.47 2.30
N PHE A 12 -8.09 -1.07 2.47
CA PHE A 12 -9.36 -0.34 2.33
C PHE A 12 -9.45 0.83 3.32
N ASP A 13 -9.14 0.59 4.60
CA ASP A 13 -9.10 1.64 5.64
C ASP A 13 -8.13 2.77 5.24
N LEU A 14 -6.94 2.41 4.72
CA LEU A 14 -5.94 3.35 4.22
C LEU A 14 -6.48 4.19 3.05
N LEU A 15 -7.14 3.56 2.07
CA LEU A 15 -7.72 4.25 0.92
C LEU A 15 -8.81 5.22 1.35
N GLN A 16 -9.73 4.77 2.21
CA GLN A 16 -10.80 5.59 2.75
C GLN A 16 -10.25 6.84 3.46
N TRP A 17 -9.14 6.71 4.18
CA TRP A 17 -8.50 7.83 4.86
C TRP A 17 -7.72 8.74 3.90
N LEU A 18 -6.95 8.16 2.96
CA LEU A 18 -5.96 8.87 2.14
C LEU A 18 -6.57 9.60 0.94
N LEU A 19 -7.47 8.95 0.19
CA LEU A 19 -8.00 9.52 -1.06
C LEU A 19 -8.63 10.91 -0.85
N PRO A 20 -9.47 11.14 0.17
CA PRO A 20 -10.04 12.47 0.42
C PRO A 20 -9.01 13.53 0.81
N LYS A 21 -7.82 13.16 1.32
CA LYS A 21 -6.76 14.13 1.64
C LYS A 21 -6.13 14.72 0.39
N GLY A 22 -6.10 13.95 -0.70
CA GLY A 22 -5.56 14.40 -2.00
C GLY A 22 -6.25 15.65 -2.54
N GLU A 23 -7.52 15.88 -2.19
CA GLU A 23 -8.27 17.08 -2.58
C GLU A 23 -7.72 18.37 -1.96
N ARG A 24 -7.11 18.25 -0.77
CA ARG A 24 -6.56 19.38 0.00
C ARG A 24 -5.11 19.71 -0.39
N PHE A 25 -4.46 18.86 -1.18
CA PHE A 25 -3.09 19.10 -1.62
C PHE A 25 -3.05 20.21 -2.69
N PRO A 26 -1.91 20.92 -2.85
CA PRO A 26 -1.86 22.05 -3.75
C PRO A 26 -2.14 21.63 -5.20
N ARG A 27 -3.05 22.36 -5.87
CA ARG A 27 -3.52 22.03 -7.23
C ARG A 27 -2.39 21.89 -8.25
N ALA A 28 -1.31 22.66 -8.09
CA ALA A 28 -0.13 22.61 -8.95
C ALA A 28 0.52 21.20 -9.03
N TYR A 29 0.38 20.38 -7.99
CA TYR A 29 0.95 19.04 -7.92
C TYR A 29 -0.07 17.92 -8.18
N ARG A 30 -1.31 18.26 -8.54
CA ARG A 30 -2.39 17.28 -8.74
C ARG A 30 -2.03 16.20 -9.76
N HIS A 31 -1.45 16.59 -10.89
CA HIS A 31 -1.07 15.68 -11.97
C HIS A 31 0.33 15.08 -11.83
N THR A 32 1.04 15.38 -10.73
CA THR A 32 2.40 14.89 -10.47
C THR A 32 2.41 14.06 -9.19
N VAL A 33 2.77 14.66 -8.05
CA VAL A 33 2.98 13.92 -6.80
C VAL A 33 1.67 13.40 -6.23
N THR A 34 0.59 14.20 -6.25
CA THR A 34 -0.71 13.74 -5.75
C THR A 34 -1.20 12.55 -6.55
N LYS A 35 -1.17 12.62 -7.89
CA LYS A 35 -1.53 11.48 -8.75
C LYS A 35 -0.71 10.24 -8.42
N ARG A 36 0.63 10.34 -8.39
CA ARG A 36 1.50 9.19 -8.12
C ARG A 36 1.31 8.60 -6.72
N LEU A 37 0.97 9.42 -5.73
CA LEU A 37 0.60 8.96 -4.40
C LEU A 37 -0.69 8.14 -4.41
N MET A 38 -1.73 8.64 -5.07
CA MET A 38 -3.02 7.95 -5.16
C MET A 38 -2.90 6.67 -5.99
N ASP A 39 -2.19 6.74 -7.13
CA ASP A 39 -1.92 5.57 -7.98
C ASP A 39 -1.18 4.48 -7.16
N ALA A 40 -0.15 4.83 -6.39
CA ALA A 40 0.57 3.85 -5.55
C ALA A 40 -0.33 3.19 -4.49
N ALA A 41 -1.31 3.93 -3.93
CA ALA A 41 -2.25 3.37 -2.97
C ALA A 41 -3.29 2.45 -3.65
N LEU A 42 -3.75 2.80 -4.85
CA LEU A 42 -4.69 2.00 -5.64
C LEU A 42 -4.01 0.74 -6.22
N ASP A 43 -2.79 0.87 -6.75
CA ASP A 43 -1.95 -0.24 -7.21
C ASP A 43 -1.80 -1.32 -6.13
N LEU A 44 -1.65 -0.89 -4.87
CA LEU A 44 -1.54 -1.80 -3.73
C LEU A 44 -2.83 -2.62 -3.55
N GLN A 45 -4.00 -1.98 -3.63
CA GLN A 45 -5.29 -2.66 -3.50
C GLN A 45 -5.52 -3.64 -4.67
N ASP A 46 -5.27 -3.19 -5.90
CA ASP A 46 -5.45 -3.99 -7.11
C ASP A 46 -4.49 -5.19 -7.13
N GLY A 47 -3.23 -4.98 -6.73
CA GLY A 47 -2.24 -6.03 -6.59
C GLY A 47 -2.65 -7.10 -5.58
N LEU A 48 -3.26 -6.71 -4.45
CA LEU A 48 -3.76 -7.66 -3.45
C LEU A 48 -4.94 -8.48 -3.99
N PHE A 49 -5.84 -7.89 -4.77
CA PHE A 49 -6.91 -8.62 -5.46
C PHE A 49 -6.35 -9.62 -6.48
N LEU A 50 -5.33 -9.22 -7.25
CA LEU A 50 -4.63 -10.12 -8.15
C LEU A 50 -3.97 -11.28 -7.38
N ALA A 51 -3.28 -11.01 -6.28
CA ALA A 51 -2.63 -12.04 -5.49
C ALA A 51 -3.61 -13.13 -4.98
N GLN A 52 -4.83 -12.74 -4.60
CA GLN A 52 -5.85 -13.70 -4.14
C GLN A 52 -6.28 -14.71 -5.21
N THR A 53 -6.35 -14.30 -6.47
CA THR A 53 -6.94 -15.10 -7.55
C THR A 53 -5.91 -15.90 -8.35
N ARG A 54 -4.62 -15.62 -8.18
CA ARG A 54 -3.55 -16.18 -9.03
C ARG A 54 -2.96 -17.48 -8.48
N SER A 55 -2.36 -18.24 -9.40
CA SER A 55 -1.51 -19.39 -9.08
C SER A 55 -0.31 -18.97 -8.25
N GLN A 56 0.34 -19.91 -7.59
CA GLN A 56 1.31 -19.62 -6.54
C GLN A 56 2.50 -18.74 -6.98
N ALA A 57 3.09 -19.02 -8.15
CA ALA A 57 4.18 -18.20 -8.69
C ALA A 57 3.71 -16.79 -9.06
N ALA A 58 2.56 -16.69 -9.74
CA ALA A 58 1.98 -15.40 -10.14
C ALA A 58 1.47 -14.59 -8.94
N ARG A 59 1.00 -15.26 -7.88
CA ARG A 59 0.64 -14.64 -6.60
C ARG A 59 1.88 -14.03 -5.95
N LEU A 60 2.99 -14.76 -5.89
CA LEU A 60 4.22 -14.22 -5.32
C LEU A 60 4.71 -12.98 -6.08
N ALA A 61 4.65 -13.01 -7.42
CA ALA A 61 4.94 -11.83 -8.24
C ALA A 61 4.04 -10.64 -7.87
N ALA A 62 2.71 -10.83 -7.86
CA ALA A 62 1.75 -9.80 -7.50
C ALA A 62 1.98 -9.24 -6.08
N LEU A 63 2.33 -10.09 -5.11
CA LEU A 63 2.65 -9.64 -3.75
C LEU A 63 3.96 -8.84 -3.67
N ASN A 64 4.97 -9.17 -4.48
CA ASN A 64 6.18 -8.34 -4.57
C ASN A 64 5.87 -6.99 -5.23
N ASP A 65 4.97 -6.95 -6.23
CA ASP A 65 4.52 -5.69 -6.83
C ASP A 65 3.75 -4.82 -5.82
N CYS A 66 2.94 -5.44 -4.95
CA CYS A 66 2.32 -4.76 -3.81
C CYS A 66 3.35 -4.14 -2.87
N ASP A 67 4.43 -4.86 -2.56
CA ASP A 67 5.50 -4.38 -1.67
C ASP A 67 6.24 -3.17 -2.28
N ALA A 68 6.45 -3.22 -3.60
CA ALA A 68 6.97 -2.09 -4.35
C ALA A 68 6.01 -0.89 -4.37
N ALA A 69 4.70 -1.12 -4.50
CA ALA A 69 3.67 -0.07 -4.43
C ALA A 69 3.63 0.58 -3.04
N LEU A 70 3.68 -0.22 -1.98
CA LEU A 70 3.75 0.25 -0.60
C LEU A 70 5.01 1.10 -0.35
N SER A 71 6.16 0.70 -0.91
CA SER A 71 7.39 1.49 -0.84
C SER A 71 7.29 2.83 -1.56
N ARG A 72 6.64 2.88 -2.74
CA ARG A 72 6.35 4.14 -3.44
C ARG A 72 5.40 5.02 -2.65
N LEU A 73 4.36 4.44 -2.06
CA LEU A 73 3.41 5.14 -1.19
C LEU A 73 4.15 5.83 -0.02
N ARG A 74 5.04 5.12 0.69
CA ARG A 74 5.86 5.69 1.78
C ARG A 74 6.68 6.90 1.34
N LEU A 75 7.32 6.81 0.18
CA LEU A 75 8.10 7.92 -0.39
C LEU A 75 7.22 9.16 -0.58
N TYR A 76 6.06 9.01 -1.23
CA TYR A 76 5.18 10.14 -1.51
C TYR A 76 4.51 10.70 -0.27
N LEU A 77 4.17 9.87 0.72
CA LEU A 77 3.67 10.33 2.03
C LEU A 77 4.74 11.18 2.75
N ARG A 78 6.00 10.75 2.72
CA ARG A 78 7.12 11.50 3.31
C ARG A 78 7.32 12.85 2.61
N LEU A 79 7.19 12.91 1.28
CA LEU A 79 7.23 14.17 0.54
C LEU A 79 6.05 15.10 0.91
N ALA A 80 4.84 14.56 0.95
CA ALA A 80 3.64 15.31 1.34
C ALA A 80 3.76 15.87 2.77
N HIS A 81 4.33 15.10 3.71
CA HIS A 81 4.64 15.59 5.06
C HIS A 81 5.74 16.66 5.06
N HIS A 82 6.83 16.43 4.33
CA HIS A 82 7.94 17.39 4.23
C HIS A 82 7.48 18.76 3.71
N TRP A 83 6.59 18.79 2.73
CA TRP A 83 5.97 20.03 2.22
C TRP A 83 4.78 20.52 3.04
N ARG A 84 4.52 19.91 4.21
CA ARG A 84 3.45 20.26 5.15
C ARG A 84 2.03 20.17 4.57
N TRP A 85 1.82 19.30 3.57
CA TRP A 85 0.48 18.98 3.05
C TRP A 85 -0.26 18.03 3.99
N LEU A 86 0.49 17.24 4.75
CA LEU A 86 0.03 16.48 5.90
C LEU A 86 0.62 17.07 7.18
N SER A 87 -0.20 17.19 8.23
CA SER A 87 0.30 17.52 9.56
C SER A 87 1.07 16.36 10.19
N ASP A 88 1.84 16.62 11.25
CA ASP A 88 2.56 15.57 11.99
C ASP A 88 1.62 14.45 12.46
N ALA A 89 0.47 14.82 13.04
CA ALA A 89 -0.54 13.85 13.49
C ALA A 89 -1.13 13.03 12.32
N GLN A 90 -1.32 13.64 11.14
CA GLN A 90 -1.79 12.90 9.96
C GLN A 90 -0.72 11.96 9.41
N TYR A 91 0.54 12.40 9.41
CA TYR A 91 1.66 11.60 8.95
C TYR A 91 1.95 10.42 9.90
N GLU A 92 1.85 10.63 11.21
CA GLU A 92 1.94 9.56 12.21
C GLU A 92 0.81 8.53 12.03
N HIS A 93 -0.43 9.01 11.84
CA HIS A 93 -1.57 8.13 11.61
C HIS A 93 -1.38 7.23 10.39
N VAL A 94 -1.03 7.79 9.23
CA VAL A 94 -0.85 7.00 8.01
C VAL A 94 0.37 6.10 8.08
N THR A 95 1.43 6.51 8.77
CA THR A 95 2.62 5.68 8.99
C THR A 95 2.29 4.43 9.81
N ARG A 96 1.43 4.56 10.84
CA ARG A 96 0.93 3.39 11.59
C ARG A 96 0.16 2.42 10.70
N MET A 97 -0.70 2.93 9.82
CA MET A 97 -1.45 2.09 8.87
C MET A 97 -0.50 1.36 7.92
N ASP A 98 0.48 2.08 7.36
CA ASP A 98 1.51 1.55 6.45
C ASP A 98 2.38 0.47 7.11
N VAL A 99 2.79 0.66 8.37
CA VAL A 99 3.55 -0.34 9.14
C VAL A 99 2.74 -1.62 9.32
N GLU A 100 1.46 -1.49 9.68
CA GLU A 100 0.58 -2.65 9.86
C GLU A 100 0.38 -3.41 8.55
N ILE A 101 0.08 -2.70 7.45
CA ILE A 101 -0.07 -3.28 6.11
C ILE A 101 1.21 -4.00 5.69
N GLY A 102 2.38 -3.36 5.85
CA GLY A 102 3.68 -3.95 5.50
C GLY A 102 3.98 -5.23 6.28
N ARG A 103 3.62 -5.29 7.57
CA ARG A 103 3.78 -6.51 8.38
C ARG A 103 2.91 -7.65 7.85
N LEU A 104 1.65 -7.37 7.52
CA LEU A 104 0.71 -8.37 6.99
C LEU A 104 1.14 -8.85 5.60
N LEU A 105 1.53 -7.93 4.72
CA LEU A 105 2.02 -8.23 3.38
C LEU A 105 3.30 -9.07 3.42
N GLY A 106 4.27 -8.67 4.25
CA GLY A 106 5.52 -9.41 4.43
C GLY A 106 5.31 -10.84 4.96
N ALA A 107 4.36 -11.04 5.88
CA ALA A 107 3.98 -12.35 6.35
C ALA A 107 3.40 -13.23 5.22
N TRP A 108 2.57 -12.65 4.35
CA TRP A 108 2.00 -13.36 3.21
C TRP A 108 3.06 -13.72 2.16
N ILE A 109 3.94 -12.77 1.81
CA ILE A 109 5.07 -13.01 0.89
C ILE A 109 5.95 -14.15 1.41
N LYS A 110 6.32 -14.12 2.69
CA LYS A 110 7.16 -15.15 3.32
C LYS A 110 6.53 -16.53 3.19
N ARG A 111 5.23 -16.65 3.47
CA ARG A 111 4.48 -17.91 3.33
C ARG A 111 4.45 -18.39 1.87
N CYS A 112 4.08 -17.52 0.93
CA CYS A 112 4.05 -17.89 -0.49
C CYS A 112 5.43 -18.36 -1.01
N ARG A 113 6.53 -17.77 -0.52
CA ARG A 113 7.89 -18.24 -0.84
C ARG A 113 8.20 -19.62 -0.25
N GLN A 114 7.74 -19.90 0.97
CA GLN A 114 7.93 -21.21 1.61
C GLN A 114 7.17 -22.30 0.86
N ASP A 115 5.92 -22.02 0.50
CA ASP A 115 5.10 -22.96 -0.26
C ASP A 115 5.72 -23.29 -1.64
N LEU A 116 6.50 -22.36 -2.22
CA LEU A 116 7.02 -22.47 -3.60
C LEU A 116 8.35 -23.24 -3.67
N LYS A 117 9.04 -23.39 -2.54
CA LYS A 117 10.20 -24.28 -2.45
C LYS A 117 9.66 -25.71 -2.34
N PRO A 118 9.85 -26.59 -3.34
CA PRO A 118 9.61 -28.00 -3.12
C PRO A 118 10.54 -28.45 -1.99
N GLY A 119 9.96 -29.14 -0.99
CA GLY A 119 10.73 -29.85 0.03
C GLY A 119 11.57 -30.94 -0.60
#